data_AF-A0A451C776-F1
#
_entry.id   AF-A0A451C776-F1
#
_cell.length_a   1.000
_cell.length_b   1.000
_cell.length_c   1.000
_cell.angle_alpha   90.00
_cell.angle_beta   90.00
_cell.angle_gamma   90.00
#
_symmetry.space_group_name_H-M   'P 1'
#
loop_
_entity.id
_entity.type
_entity.pdbx_description
1 polymer ?
#
loop_
_entity_poly.entity_id
_entity_poly.type
_entity_poly.pdbx_seq_one_letter_code
_entity_poly.pdbx_strand_id
1 'polypeptide(L)'
;MSSSSSSHFPFFGCIGQPRQVLRRTCYVPRISKDVTRGLPKRWRFVHGCYYYSVPPGQESKWDGKKTFNLGKTLPDAYRVWAARIERGEKTLTIAALFERYALEVIPTKAPKSQTENVRQLKILTEAFGSASLSDVRPVHIYQYVDARSAKGQPPAGRSCS
;
A
#
# COMPACT_ATOMS: atom_id res chain seq x y z
N MET A 1 68.14 -67.73 31.03
CA MET A 1 67.97 -67.32 29.62
C MET A 1 66.94 -66.19 29.65
N SER A 2 67.29 -64.98 30.08
CA SER A 2 68.07 -63.98 29.34
C SER A 2 67.59 -63.83 27.91
N SER A 3 66.84 -62.77 27.63
CA SER A 3 67.08 -61.89 26.48
C SER A 3 66.09 -60.73 26.50
N SER A 4 66.60 -59.59 26.97
CA SER A 4 66.15 -58.25 26.62
C SER A 4 66.18 -58.07 25.10
N SER A 5 65.20 -57.37 24.54
CA SER A 5 65.37 -56.67 23.26
C SER A 5 64.65 -55.32 23.32
N SER A 6 65.48 -54.30 23.44
CA SER A 6 65.20 -52.89 23.32
C SER A 6 65.50 -52.46 21.88
N SER A 7 64.58 -51.76 21.22
CA SER A 7 64.85 -50.92 20.05
C SER A 7 63.59 -50.11 19.74
N HIS A 8 63.55 -48.80 20.01
CA HIS A 8 64.15 -47.69 19.24
C HIS A 8 63.00 -46.90 18.59
N PHE A 9 62.46 -45.93 19.33
CA PHE A 9 61.50 -44.97 18.81
C PHE A 9 62.25 -43.73 18.28
N PRO A 10 62.05 -43.31 17.02
CA PRO A 10 62.66 -42.11 16.50
C PRO A 10 61.92 -40.85 17.00
N PHE A 11 62.71 -39.89 17.47
CA PHE A 11 62.33 -38.50 17.70
C PHE A 11 61.97 -37.82 16.37
N PHE A 12 60.70 -37.41 16.22
CA PHE A 12 60.25 -36.35 15.32
C PHE A 12 59.42 -35.42 16.22
N GLY A 13 59.83 -34.19 16.49
CA GLY A 13 59.85 -33.10 15.51
C GLY A 13 58.73 -32.11 15.90
N CYS A 14 59.12 -31.00 16.52
CA CYS A 14 58.26 -29.90 16.97
C CYS A 14 57.28 -29.44 15.89
N ILE A 15 55.97 -29.44 16.17
CA ILE A 15 55.03 -28.51 15.54
C ILE A 15 53.92 -28.16 16.55
N GLY A 16 54.08 -27.02 17.23
CA GLY A 16 52.96 -26.35 17.87
C GLY A 16 52.19 -25.55 16.84
N GLN A 17 50.87 -25.75 16.75
CA GLN A 17 49.83 -24.78 16.36
C GLN A 17 48.46 -25.46 16.54
N PRO A 18 47.33 -24.72 16.60
CA PRO A 18 47.09 -23.44 17.26
C PRO A 18 45.86 -23.53 18.20
N ARG A 19 45.73 -22.54 19.10
CA ARG A 19 44.50 -22.27 19.86
C ARG A 19 43.28 -22.40 18.96
N GLN A 20 42.37 -23.32 19.29
CA GLN A 20 41.06 -23.37 18.65
C GLN A 20 40.30 -22.08 18.96
N VAL A 21 40.18 -21.23 17.96
CA VAL A 21 39.32 -20.06 18.00
C VAL A 21 37.89 -20.58 17.83
N LEU A 22 37.16 -20.71 18.93
CA LEU A 22 35.72 -20.98 18.93
C LEU A 22 35.03 -19.85 18.14
N ARG A 23 34.81 -20.07 16.85
CA ARG A 23 33.93 -19.24 16.04
C ARG A 23 32.53 -19.44 16.56
N ARG A 24 32.10 -18.54 17.45
CA ARG A 24 30.70 -18.33 17.81
C ARG A 24 29.96 -17.91 16.54
N THR A 25 29.51 -18.87 15.75
CA THR A 25 28.48 -18.63 14.76
C THR A 25 27.21 -18.34 15.55
N CYS A 26 26.82 -17.08 15.61
CA CYS A 26 25.50 -16.67 16.06
C CYS A 26 24.50 -17.26 15.04
N TYR A 27 23.98 -18.45 15.34
CA TYR A 27 22.88 -19.06 14.61
C TYR A 27 21.66 -18.16 14.80
N VAL A 28 21.34 -17.36 13.79
CA VAL A 28 20.05 -16.67 13.70
C VAL A 28 19.06 -17.72 13.20
N PRO A 29 18.10 -18.18 14.02
CA PRO A 29 17.14 -19.19 13.59
C PRO A 29 16.36 -18.67 12.38
N ARG A 30 16.51 -19.34 11.24
CA ARG A 30 15.78 -19.04 10.02
C ARG A 30 14.35 -19.54 10.21
N ILE A 31 13.41 -18.63 10.43
CA ILE A 31 11.97 -18.92 10.52
C ILE A 31 11.58 -19.75 9.28
N SER A 32 10.98 -20.92 9.48
CA SER A 32 10.67 -21.87 8.41
C SER A 32 9.62 -21.31 7.45
N LYS A 33 9.80 -21.56 6.15
CA LYS A 33 8.91 -21.08 5.07
C LYS A 33 7.52 -21.75 5.10
N ASP A 34 7.40 -22.84 5.85
CA ASP A 34 6.24 -23.75 5.83
C ASP A 34 5.01 -23.17 6.51
N VAL A 35 5.24 -22.31 7.50
CA VAL A 35 4.23 -21.55 8.22
C VAL A 35 3.44 -20.59 7.32
N THR A 36 3.98 -20.22 6.16
CA THR A 36 3.33 -19.30 5.21
C THR A 36 2.57 -20.03 4.10
N ARG A 37 2.69 -21.36 3.99
CA ARG A 37 1.98 -22.14 2.97
C ARG A 37 0.48 -22.17 3.31
N GLY A 38 -0.33 -21.44 2.53
CA GLY A 38 -1.79 -21.39 2.66
C GLY A 38 -2.36 -20.04 3.09
N LEU A 39 -1.51 -19.04 3.38
CA LEU A 39 -1.99 -17.70 3.71
C LEU A 39 -2.21 -16.83 2.47
N PRO A 40 -3.17 -15.88 2.52
CA PRO A 40 -3.37 -14.91 1.45
C PRO A 40 -2.10 -14.11 1.12
N LYS A 41 -2.03 -13.56 -0.09
CA LYS A 41 -0.89 -12.76 -0.55
C LYS A 41 -0.59 -11.63 0.45
N ARG A 42 0.70 -11.43 0.76
CA ARG A 42 1.21 -10.41 1.71
C ARG A 42 0.87 -10.67 3.18
N TRP A 43 0.32 -11.83 3.53
CA TRP A 43 0.16 -12.25 4.93
C TRP A 43 1.40 -13.03 5.38
N ARG A 44 1.80 -12.84 6.64
CA ARG A 44 2.92 -13.54 7.27
C ARG A 44 2.54 -13.91 8.68
N PHE A 45 2.81 -15.15 9.09
CA PHE A 45 2.69 -15.55 10.49
C PHE A 45 4.08 -15.54 11.13
N VAL A 46 4.28 -14.65 12.09
CA VAL A 46 5.57 -14.41 12.75
C VAL A 46 5.32 -14.29 14.25
N HIS A 47 6.14 -14.96 15.07
CA HIS A 47 6.07 -14.90 16.54
C HIS A 47 4.65 -15.12 17.12
N GLY A 48 3.88 -16.07 16.57
CA GLY A 48 2.55 -16.39 17.07
C GLY A 48 1.45 -15.39 16.70
N CYS A 49 1.72 -14.44 15.81
CA CYS A 49 0.76 -13.44 15.32
C CYS A 49 0.73 -13.36 13.80
N TYR A 50 -0.42 -12.97 13.25
CA TYR A 50 -0.61 -12.69 11.83
C TYR A 50 -0.29 -11.24 11.53
N TYR A 51 0.54 -11.03 10.52
CA TYR A 51 0.93 -9.74 9.99
C TYR A 51 0.49 -9.57 8.55
N TYR A 52 0.07 -8.36 8.21
CA TYR A 52 -0.19 -7.93 6.85
C TYR A 52 0.92 -6.97 6.38
N SER A 53 1.54 -7.28 5.24
CA SER A 53 2.50 -6.38 4.59
C SER A 53 1.76 -5.45 3.63
N VAL A 54 1.68 -4.17 4.00
CA VAL A 54 0.91 -3.16 3.28
C VAL A 54 1.55 -2.86 1.90
N PRO A 55 0.75 -2.67 0.83
CA PRO A 55 1.25 -2.16 -0.44
C PRO A 55 1.85 -0.77 -0.31
N PRO A 56 3.00 -0.49 -0.97
CA PRO A 56 3.53 0.88 -1.02
C PRO A 56 2.47 1.81 -1.62
N GLY A 57 2.27 2.97 -1.01
CA GLY A 57 1.21 3.93 -1.38
C GLY A 57 -0.15 3.71 -0.69
N GLN A 58 -0.38 2.57 -0.04
CA GLN A 58 -1.56 2.35 0.80
C GLN A 58 -1.27 2.52 2.30
N GLU A 59 -0.07 2.95 2.66
CA GLU A 59 0.38 3.10 4.05
C GLU A 59 -0.55 4.02 4.87
N SER A 60 -1.10 5.08 4.26
CA SER A 60 -2.06 5.99 4.91
C SER A 60 -3.33 5.28 5.39
N LYS A 61 -3.77 4.21 4.73
CA LYS A 61 -4.94 3.40 5.16
C LYS A 61 -4.62 2.48 6.35
N TRP A 62 -3.32 2.29 6.64
CA TRP A 62 -2.78 1.36 7.63
C TRP A 62 -1.87 2.07 8.64
N ASP A 63 -2.30 3.26 9.09
CA ASP A 63 -1.63 4.05 10.13
C ASP A 63 -0.17 4.44 9.80
N GLY A 64 0.17 4.52 8.51
CA GLY A 64 1.54 4.78 8.03
C GLY A 64 2.50 3.60 8.19
N LYS A 65 1.99 2.40 8.52
CA LYS A 65 2.82 1.22 8.81
C LYS A 65 3.03 0.38 7.56
N LYS A 66 4.26 -0.10 7.38
CA LYS A 66 4.63 -1.09 6.34
C LYS A 66 4.14 -2.49 6.68
N THR A 67 4.08 -2.80 7.98
CA THR A 67 3.59 -4.06 8.52
C THR A 67 2.55 -3.79 9.59
N PHE A 68 1.39 -4.43 9.46
CA PHE A 68 0.28 -4.27 10.39
C PHE A 68 -0.01 -5.59 11.10
N ASN A 69 -0.16 -5.55 12.43
CA ASN A 69 -0.50 -6.74 13.22
C ASN A 69 -2.02 -6.96 13.19
N LEU A 70 -2.45 -8.08 12.62
CA LEU A 70 -3.86 -8.44 12.46
C LEU A 70 -4.44 -9.17 13.69
N GLY A 71 -3.61 -9.88 14.47
CA GLY A 71 -4.07 -10.66 15.63
C GLY A 71 -3.33 -11.98 15.82
N LYS A 72 -3.69 -12.73 16.87
CA LYS A 72 -3.09 -14.04 17.21
C LYS A 72 -3.75 -15.21 16.49
N THR A 73 -5.06 -15.11 16.22
CA THR A 73 -5.85 -16.19 15.60
C THR A 73 -6.24 -15.81 14.17
N LEU A 74 -6.38 -16.82 13.31
CA LEU A 74 -6.75 -16.65 11.91
C LEU A 74 -8.11 -15.93 11.71
N PRO A 75 -9.21 -16.30 12.40
CA PRO A 75 -10.50 -15.62 12.21
C PRO A 75 -10.49 -14.17 12.68
N ASP A 76 -9.77 -13.86 13.77
CA ASP A 76 -9.61 -12.49 14.26
C ASP A 76 -8.85 -11.63 13.23
N ALA A 77 -7.78 -12.20 12.67
CA ALA A 77 -7.01 -11.54 11.63
C ALA A 77 -7.86 -11.22 10.38
N TYR A 78 -8.74 -12.14 9.96
CA TYR A 78 -9.69 -11.88 8.87
C TYR A 78 -10.69 -10.77 9.21
N ARG A 79 -11.21 -10.72 10.43
CA ARG A 79 -12.12 -9.64 10.88
C ARG A 79 -11.45 -8.28 10.82
N VAL A 80 -10.24 -8.16 11.37
CA VAL A 80 -9.49 -6.89 11.40
C VAL A 80 -9.11 -6.44 9.98
N TRP A 81 -8.74 -7.38 9.11
CA TRP A 81 -8.44 -7.09 7.73
C TRP A 81 -9.68 -6.63 6.96
N ALA A 82 -10.80 -7.36 7.04
CA ALA A 82 -12.05 -7.02 6.37
C ALA A 82 -12.59 -5.65 6.79
N ALA A 83 -12.64 -5.36 8.09
CA ALA A 83 -13.14 -4.09 8.61
C ALA A 83 -12.35 -2.86 8.10
N ARG A 84 -11.05 -3.03 7.80
CA ARG A 84 -10.21 -1.97 7.24
C ARG A 84 -10.37 -1.81 5.73
N ILE A 85 -10.51 -2.91 5.00
CA ILE A 85 -10.76 -2.87 3.56
C ILE A 85 -12.14 -2.27 3.28
N GLU A 86 -13.19 -2.67 3.99
CA GLU A 86 -14.54 -2.11 3.85
C GLU A 86 -14.58 -0.60 4.09
N ARG A 87 -13.81 -0.10 5.07
CA ARG A 87 -13.68 1.35 5.31
C ARG A 87 -13.03 2.07 4.12
N GLY A 88 -12.16 1.39 3.37
CA GLY A 88 -11.37 1.95 2.29
C GLY A 88 -12.01 1.90 0.90
N GLU A 89 -13.22 1.32 0.77
CA GLU A 89 -13.84 0.93 -0.52
C GLU A 89 -15.19 1.62 -0.81
N LYS A 90 -15.62 2.61 0.00
CA LYS A 90 -16.73 3.51 -0.41
C LYS A 90 -16.19 4.63 -1.29
N THR A 91 -15.57 4.25 -2.39
CA THR A 91 -15.11 5.18 -3.43
C THR A 91 -16.34 5.60 -4.23
N LEU A 92 -17.09 6.57 -3.71
CA LEU A 92 -18.19 7.18 -4.45
C LEU A 92 -17.57 7.92 -5.65
N THR A 93 -17.93 7.48 -6.85
CA THR A 93 -17.62 8.19 -8.09
C THR A 93 -18.41 9.48 -8.16
N ILE A 94 -17.84 10.48 -8.84
CA ILE A 94 -18.48 11.78 -9.04
C ILE A 94 -19.76 11.64 -9.86
N ALA A 95 -19.80 10.72 -10.83
CA ALA A 95 -21.01 10.40 -11.58
C ALA A 95 -22.18 9.99 -10.66
N ALA A 96 -21.93 9.07 -9.73
CA ALA A 96 -22.94 8.64 -8.76
C ALA A 96 -23.39 9.79 -7.84
N LEU A 97 -22.50 10.71 -7.50
CA LEU A 97 -22.86 11.93 -6.75
C LEU A 97 -23.78 12.85 -7.56
N PHE A 98 -23.48 13.05 -8.85
CA PHE A 98 -24.27 13.89 -9.74
C PHE A 98 -25.65 13.31 -10.02
N GLU A 99 -25.78 11.99 -10.17
CA GLU A 99 -27.07 11.32 -10.28
C GLU A 99 -27.94 11.57 -9.05
N ARG A 100 -27.39 11.43 -7.84
CA ARG A 100 -28.11 11.76 -6.60
C ARG A 100 -28.51 13.23 -6.54
N TYR A 101 -27.61 14.15 -6.90
CA TYR A 101 -27.91 15.58 -6.96
C TYR A 101 -29.05 15.89 -7.96
N ALA A 102 -29.07 15.19 -9.10
CA ALA A 102 -30.12 15.34 -10.10
C ALA A 102 -31.50 14.89 -9.61
N LEU A 103 -31.56 13.85 -8.76
CA LEU A 103 -32.82 13.35 -8.20
C LEU A 103 -33.31 14.18 -7.01
N GLU A 104 -32.41 14.56 -6.10
CA GLU A 104 -32.79 15.18 -4.83
C GLU A 104 -32.87 16.72 -4.91
N VAL A 105 -31.95 17.35 -5.64
CA VAL A 105 -31.77 18.81 -5.57
C VAL A 105 -32.37 19.52 -6.77
N ILE A 106 -32.15 19.03 -8.00
CA ILE A 106 -32.63 19.72 -9.21
C ILE A 106 -34.15 19.96 -9.19
N PRO A 107 -35.02 19.02 -8.82
CA PRO A 107 -36.48 19.23 -8.85
C PRO A 107 -36.95 20.37 -7.94
N THR A 108 -36.19 20.71 -6.90
CA THR A 108 -36.52 21.79 -5.96
C THR A 108 -36.14 23.19 -6.46
N LYS A 109 -35.38 23.30 -7.55
CA LYS A 109 -34.91 24.58 -8.10
C LYS A 109 -35.96 25.20 -9.02
N ALA A 110 -35.87 26.51 -9.27
CA ALA A 110 -36.71 27.19 -10.26
C ALA A 110 -36.54 26.57 -11.66
N PRO A 111 -37.58 26.48 -12.50
CA PRO A 111 -37.57 25.71 -13.75
C PRO A 111 -36.45 26.13 -14.71
N LYS A 112 -36.16 27.43 -14.81
CA LYS A 112 -35.03 27.96 -15.59
C LYS A 112 -33.67 27.47 -15.08
N SER A 113 -33.51 27.39 -13.76
CA SER A 113 -32.28 26.88 -13.14
C SER A 113 -32.17 25.36 -13.26
N GLN A 114 -33.29 24.64 -13.32
CA GLN A 114 -33.28 23.19 -13.52
C GLN A 114 -32.64 22.82 -14.86
N THR A 115 -33.12 23.43 -15.94
CA THR A 115 -32.64 23.15 -17.30
C THR A 115 -31.15 23.47 -17.45
N GLU A 116 -30.70 24.60 -16.90
CA GLU A 116 -29.29 24.98 -16.90
C GLU A 116 -28.44 23.99 -16.08
N ASN A 117 -28.87 23.61 -14.88
CA ASN A 117 -28.15 22.65 -14.05
C ASN A 117 -28.01 21.29 -14.73
N VAL A 118 -29.08 20.78 -15.37
CA VAL A 118 -29.03 19.52 -16.13
C VAL A 118 -28.01 19.60 -17.27
N ARG A 119 -27.94 20.75 -17.96
CA ARG A 119 -26.94 20.97 -19.02
C ARG A 119 -25.52 20.95 -18.46
N GLN A 120 -25.27 21.65 -17.35
CA GLN A 120 -23.95 21.71 -16.73
C GLN A 120 -23.51 20.35 -16.18
N LEU A 121 -24.42 19.57 -15.60
CA LEU A 121 -24.12 18.22 -15.13
C LEU A 121 -23.58 17.32 -16.25
N LYS A 122 -24.12 17.39 -17.47
CA LYS A 122 -23.60 16.59 -18.59
C LYS A 122 -22.12 16.89 -18.86
N ILE A 123 -21.77 18.17 -18.91
CA ILE A 123 -20.39 18.63 -19.15
C ILE A 123 -19.48 18.21 -18.00
N LEU A 124 -19.93 18.34 -16.75
CA LEU A 124 -19.15 17.95 -15.58
C LEU A 124 -18.99 16.43 -15.47
N THR A 125 -19.99 15.65 -15.85
CA THR A 125 -19.91 14.18 -15.90
C THR A 125 -18.94 13.72 -16.97
N GLU A 126 -18.87 14.39 -18.13
CA GLU A 126 -17.86 14.09 -19.16
C GLU A 126 -16.43 14.37 -18.65
N ALA A 127 -16.23 15.46 -17.91
CA ALA A 127 -14.92 15.86 -17.41
C ALA A 127 -14.45 15.04 -16.19
N PHE A 128 -15.36 14.70 -15.28
CA PHE A 128 -15.03 14.15 -13.96
C PHE A 128 -15.70 12.81 -13.65
N GLY A 129 -16.60 12.29 -14.48
CA GLY A 129 -17.48 11.17 -14.13
C GLY A 129 -16.76 9.89 -13.68
N SER A 130 -15.57 9.62 -14.23
CA SER A 130 -14.74 8.46 -13.87
C SER A 130 -13.88 8.65 -12.62
N ALA A 131 -13.75 9.89 -12.12
CA ALA A 131 -12.94 10.18 -10.95
C ALA A 131 -13.68 9.86 -9.64
N SER A 132 -12.91 9.42 -8.65
CA SER A 132 -13.37 9.28 -7.26
C SER A 132 -13.49 10.65 -6.61
N LEU A 133 -14.47 10.83 -5.72
CA LEU A 133 -14.60 12.05 -4.92
C LEU A 133 -13.33 12.38 -4.11
N SER A 134 -12.64 11.36 -3.59
CA SER A 134 -11.42 11.54 -2.81
C SER A 134 -10.23 12.02 -3.65
N ASP A 135 -10.28 11.80 -4.97
CA ASP A 135 -9.18 12.13 -5.88
C ASP A 135 -9.32 13.54 -6.49
N VAL A 136 -10.49 14.17 -6.36
CA VAL A 136 -10.70 15.56 -6.80
C VAL A 136 -10.02 16.52 -5.82
N ARG A 137 -8.96 17.16 -6.30
CA ARG A 137 -8.26 18.21 -5.57
C ARG A 137 -8.62 19.59 -6.14
N PRO A 138 -8.50 20.67 -5.37
CA PRO A 138 -8.73 22.03 -5.86
C PRO A 138 -7.97 22.37 -7.16
N VAL A 139 -6.75 21.84 -7.31
CA VAL A 139 -5.94 22.01 -8.53
C VAL A 139 -6.67 21.53 -9.79
N HIS A 140 -7.39 20.41 -9.73
CA HIS A 140 -8.14 19.87 -10.88
C HIS A 140 -9.32 20.78 -11.26
N ILE A 141 -9.93 21.44 -10.26
CA ILE A 141 -11.04 22.38 -10.47
C ILE A 141 -10.52 23.64 -11.18
N TYR A 142 -9.40 24.21 -10.71
CA TYR A 142 -8.79 25.38 -11.35
C TYR A 142 -8.37 25.09 -12.80
N GLN A 143 -7.71 23.94 -13.03
CA GLN A 143 -7.35 23.50 -14.38
C GLN A 143 -8.56 23.42 -15.33
N TYR A 144 -9.68 22.89 -14.84
CA TYR A 144 -10.92 22.83 -15.61
C TYR A 144 -11.48 24.23 -15.91
N VAL A 145 -11.50 25.13 -14.92
CA VAL A 145 -11.99 26.51 -15.09
C VAL A 145 -11.13 27.30 -16.09
N ASP A 146 -9.81 27.15 -16.02
CA ASP A 146 -8.87 27.81 -16.94
C ASP A 146 -9.08 27.31 -18.38
N ALA A 147 -9.17 25.99 -18.57
CA ALA A 147 -9.43 25.38 -19.86
C ALA A 147 -10.77 25.82 -20.47
N ARG A 148 -11.80 25.98 -19.64
CA ARG A 148 -13.14 26.41 -20.10
C ARG A 148 -13.17 27.91 -20.42
N SER A 149 -12.40 28.73 -19.70
CA SER A 149 -12.29 30.18 -19.92
C SER A 149 -11.48 30.51 -21.17
N ALA A 150 -10.39 29.77 -21.43
CA ALA A 150 -9.55 29.95 -22.61
C ALA A 150 -10.31 29.77 -23.94
N LYS A 151 -11.33 28.90 -23.97
CA LYS A 151 -12.17 28.67 -25.15
C LYS A 151 -13.17 29.80 -25.45
N GLY A 152 -13.45 30.66 -24.46
CA GLY A 152 -14.38 31.77 -24.56
C GLY A 152 -13.73 33.13 -24.81
N GLN A 153 -12.40 33.22 -24.77
CA GLN A 153 -11.69 34.47 -24.98
C GLN A 153 -11.33 34.63 -26.47
N PRO A 154 -11.82 35.66 -27.17
CA PRO A 154 -11.21 36.06 -28.44
C PRO A 154 -9.73 36.40 -28.17
N PRO A 155 -8.79 36.09 -29.08
CA PRO A 155 -7.37 36.29 -28.82
C PRO A 155 -7.15 37.75 -28.43
N ALA A 156 -6.69 37.96 -27.19
CA ALA A 156 -6.43 39.29 -26.67
C ALA A 156 -5.38 39.95 -27.57
N GLY A 157 -5.80 40.97 -28.32
CA GLY A 157 -4.91 41.84 -29.06
C GLY A 157 -3.88 42.40 -28.10
N ARG A 158 -2.59 42.21 -28.43
CA ARG A 158 -1.47 42.73 -27.64
C ARG A 158 -1.63 44.25 -27.53
N SER A 159 -1.83 44.76 -26.32
CA SER A 159 -1.72 46.19 -26.05
C SER A 159 -0.25 46.59 -26.22
N CYS A 160 0.05 47.34 -27.27
CA CYS A 160 1.33 48.03 -27.41
C CYS A 160 1.40 49.13 -26.34
N SER A 161 2.53 49.19 -25.63
CA SER A 161 2.97 50.35 -24.84
C SER A 161 4.48 50.46 -25.02
#